data_AF-A0A7X7I1W4-F1
#
_entry.id   AF-A0A7X7I1W4-F1
#
_cell.length_a   1.000
_cell.length_b   1.000
_cell.length_c   1.000
_cell.angle_alpha   90.00
_cell.angle_beta   90.00
_cell.angle_gamma   90.00
#
_symmetry.space_group_name_H-M   'P 1'
#
loop_
_entity.id
_entity.type
_entity.pdbx_description
1 polymer ?
#
loop_
_entity_poly.entity_id
_entity_poly.type
_entity_poly.pdbx_seq_one_letter_code
_entity_poly.pdbx_strand_id
1 'polypeptide(L)'
;MFKSLYIVCIVVALKCCIVFADGTFLSQYQVDSMIDNAMFKFYHRFDPSNGITHNDAINYAKGVASELREKADRDVNKKYILAKVSELEQQIYLEENGLTIEKGLWSQKKSNELITWFNSGIAQDRPDFSKLYKIKSELALIDKEKGDVVEKTFRNRTDSLCKVMPSLIDQSLLEGKITNAQQDLAYCIQNASYLTIPVSDLAHLEAKVVSKSTTAHTVKMVKDGFDSIKQYLGKLDFKKAHAFKNAVAVQINILKKELLSSEWTRYNSEIQVLSKKVNAKEDSLITITERLIRNDRIVDAGRMVDSLDKIGVNSEKLATVNSMLLYALITQQTDSKTINIYGFDADSGDTKPVLANLLFEAKSKALSDRENSLRLRSEKSERTQITEIKKERAAMSFDMRKKRAEARKNSDAQKAYEKMVEIFSLVEENKLDDARKSYTNAKKFLLENVTPEDIMKMDSVLGLSKSAGK
;
A
#
# COMPACT_ATOMS: atom_id res chain seq x y z
N MET A 1 17.82 -91.32 66.59
CA MET A 1 18.57 -91.08 65.33
C MET A 1 17.72 -90.78 64.10
N PHE A 2 16.43 -91.16 64.01
CA PHE A 2 15.62 -90.94 62.79
C PHE A 2 15.08 -89.51 62.57
N LYS A 3 15.03 -88.64 63.59
CA LYS A 3 14.55 -87.24 63.43
C LYS A 3 15.56 -86.30 62.75
N SER A 4 16.86 -86.62 62.80
CA SER A 4 17.90 -85.78 62.19
C SER A 4 18.00 -86.00 60.67
N LEU A 5 17.82 -87.24 60.19
CA LEU A 5 17.82 -87.53 58.74
C LEU A 5 16.62 -86.91 58.02
N TYR A 6 15.44 -86.87 58.66
CA TYR A 6 14.23 -86.31 58.04
C TYR A 6 14.33 -84.80 57.85
N ILE A 7 14.95 -84.09 58.80
CA ILE A 7 15.18 -82.64 58.69
C ILE A 7 16.25 -82.34 57.64
N VAL A 8 17.31 -83.15 57.52
CA VAL A 8 18.32 -82.96 56.47
C VAL A 8 17.74 -83.24 55.09
N CYS A 9 16.93 -84.28 54.90
CA CYS A 9 16.27 -84.55 53.63
C CYS A 9 15.25 -83.46 53.25
N ILE A 10 14.49 -82.92 54.21
CA ILE A 10 13.57 -81.81 53.96
C ILE A 10 14.33 -80.52 53.65
N VAL A 11 15.45 -80.22 54.31
CA VAL A 11 16.24 -79.01 54.03
C VAL A 11 16.99 -79.12 52.71
N VAL A 12 17.45 -80.31 52.30
CA VAL A 12 18.04 -80.53 50.97
C VAL A 12 16.97 -80.49 49.88
N ALA A 13 15.80 -81.09 50.11
CA ALA A 13 14.66 -80.99 49.19
C ALA A 13 14.12 -79.55 49.08
N LEU A 14 14.06 -78.79 50.18
CA LEU A 14 13.70 -77.36 50.15
C LEU A 14 14.81 -76.50 49.54
N LYS A 15 16.11 -76.79 49.75
CA LYS A 15 17.18 -76.07 49.04
C LYS A 15 17.19 -76.38 47.54
N CYS A 16 16.89 -77.62 47.13
CA CYS A 16 16.73 -77.95 45.71
C CYS A 16 15.44 -77.35 45.14
N CYS A 17 14.32 -77.34 45.86
CA CYS A 17 13.07 -76.76 45.36
C CYS A 17 13.04 -75.22 45.39
N ILE A 18 13.71 -74.56 46.34
CA ILE A 18 13.79 -73.08 46.42
C ILE A 18 14.69 -72.52 45.32
N VAL A 19 15.67 -73.28 44.81
CA VAL A 19 16.48 -72.86 43.65
C VAL A 19 15.70 -72.96 42.32
N PHE A 20 14.61 -73.74 42.27
CA PHE A 20 13.82 -73.95 41.05
C PHE A 20 12.48 -73.18 41.00
N ALA A 21 12.18 -72.34 42.00
CA ALA A 21 10.83 -71.81 42.17
C ALA A 21 10.49 -70.50 41.42
N ASP A 22 11.44 -69.81 40.77
CA ASP A 22 11.14 -68.56 40.03
C ASP A 22 11.84 -68.45 38.65
N GLY A 23 12.22 -69.57 38.03
CA GLY A 23 12.99 -69.60 36.78
C GLY A 23 12.21 -70.12 35.59
N THR A 24 11.41 -69.27 34.93
CA THR A 24 11.04 -69.54 33.52
C THR A 24 12.29 -69.37 32.66
N PHE A 25 13.01 -70.47 32.43
CA PHE A 25 14.15 -70.48 31.51
C PHE A 25 13.69 -70.01 30.13
N LEU A 26 14.46 -69.12 29.50
CA LEU A 26 14.21 -68.70 28.13
C LEU A 26 14.48 -69.88 27.21
N SER A 27 13.45 -70.27 26.46
CA SER A 27 13.64 -71.22 25.37
C SER A 27 14.41 -70.55 24.24
N GLN A 28 15.23 -71.31 23.51
CA GLN A 28 15.97 -70.79 22.36
C GLN A 28 15.02 -70.13 21.35
N TYR A 29 13.84 -70.70 21.14
CA TYR A 29 12.78 -70.14 20.29
C TYR A 29 12.32 -68.74 20.73
N GLN A 30 12.21 -68.48 22.04
CA GLN A 30 11.83 -67.16 22.53
C GLN A 30 12.92 -66.13 22.29
N VAL A 31 14.19 -66.51 22.49
CA VAL A 31 15.36 -65.66 22.22
C VAL A 31 15.44 -65.33 20.72
N ASP A 32 15.31 -66.35 19.88
CA ASP A 32 15.33 -66.20 18.43
C ASP A 32 14.16 -65.35 17.93
N SER A 33 12.94 -65.57 18.45
CA SER A 33 11.79 -64.75 18.09
C SER A 33 11.94 -63.28 18.47
N MET A 34 12.55 -62.97 19.63
CA MET A 34 12.82 -61.59 20.02
C MET A 34 13.85 -60.92 19.11
N ILE A 35 14.87 -61.66 18.69
CA ILE A 35 15.92 -61.16 17.78
C ILE A 35 15.40 -61.03 16.36
N ASP A 36 14.68 -62.03 15.86
CA ASP A 36 14.06 -62.00 14.54
C ASP A 36 13.06 -60.85 14.44
N ASN A 37 12.31 -60.55 15.51
CA ASN A 37 11.45 -59.36 15.55
C ASN A 37 12.24 -58.04 15.51
N ALA A 38 13.41 -57.98 16.15
CA ALA A 38 14.27 -56.79 16.08
C ALA A 38 14.90 -56.64 14.69
N MET A 39 15.37 -57.73 14.09
CA MET A 39 15.92 -57.78 12.73
C MET A 39 14.86 -57.45 11.68
N PHE A 40 13.64 -57.96 11.83
CA PHE A 40 12.48 -57.64 11.00
C PHE A 40 12.24 -56.12 10.94
N LYS A 41 12.32 -55.42 12.08
CA LYS A 41 12.19 -53.96 12.10
C LYS A 41 13.34 -53.24 11.40
N PHE A 42 14.56 -53.78 11.41
CA PHE A 42 15.66 -53.22 10.63
C PHE A 42 15.44 -53.39 9.12
N TYR A 43 14.89 -54.52 8.67
CA TYR A 43 14.62 -54.76 7.25
C TYR A 43 13.42 -53.95 6.73
N HIS A 44 12.36 -53.82 7.53
CA HIS A 44 11.13 -53.14 7.10
C HIS A 44 11.14 -51.62 7.26
N ARG A 45 12.23 -51.02 7.73
CA ARG A 45 12.38 -49.56 7.77
C ARG A 45 12.44 -48.92 6.37
N PHE A 46 12.80 -49.70 5.35
CA PHE A 46 12.88 -49.24 3.96
C PHE A 46 11.50 -49.17 3.30
N ASP A 47 10.47 -49.76 3.91
CA ASP A 47 9.09 -49.72 3.43
C ASP A 47 8.32 -48.54 4.04
N PRO A 48 7.90 -47.53 3.23
CA PRO A 48 7.20 -46.35 3.73
C PRO A 48 5.83 -46.65 4.37
N SER A 49 5.23 -47.81 4.09
CA SER A 49 3.92 -48.23 4.57
C SER A 49 3.88 -48.65 6.04
N ASN A 50 5.04 -49.00 6.61
CA ASN A 50 5.11 -49.57 7.96
C ASN A 50 5.32 -48.52 9.05
N GLY A 51 5.65 -47.28 8.70
CA GLY A 51 5.79 -46.17 9.65
C GLY A 51 6.93 -46.31 10.67
N ILE A 52 7.81 -47.30 10.51
CA ILE A 52 8.95 -47.55 11.42
C ILE A 52 10.09 -46.63 11.01
N THR A 53 10.48 -45.70 11.89
CA THR A 53 11.66 -44.84 11.62
C THR A 53 12.96 -45.57 11.95
N HIS A 54 14.06 -45.16 11.31
CA HIS A 54 15.39 -45.73 11.55
C HIS A 54 15.83 -45.61 13.02
N ASN A 55 15.48 -44.52 13.70
CA ASN A 55 15.74 -44.34 15.13
C ASN A 55 14.91 -45.31 16.00
N ASP A 56 13.65 -45.54 15.65
CA ASP A 56 12.76 -46.42 16.42
C ASP A 56 13.20 -47.88 16.34
N ALA A 57 13.67 -48.31 15.16
CA ALA A 57 14.24 -49.65 14.98
C ALA A 57 15.50 -49.85 15.85
N ILE A 58 16.41 -48.87 15.88
CA ILE A 58 17.62 -48.90 16.73
C ILE A 58 17.26 -48.93 18.21
N ASN A 59 16.34 -48.06 18.66
CA ASN A 59 15.94 -47.98 20.06
C ASN A 59 15.24 -49.26 20.52
N TYR A 60 14.40 -49.85 19.67
CA TYR A 60 13.76 -51.12 19.95
C TYR A 60 14.78 -52.27 20.05
N ALA A 61 15.73 -52.35 19.11
CA ALA A 61 16.77 -53.37 19.14
C ALA A 61 17.68 -53.23 20.37
N LYS A 62 18.03 -52.00 20.79
CA LYS A 62 18.74 -51.75 22.05
C LYS A 62 17.95 -52.20 23.27
N GLY A 63 16.64 -51.95 23.29
CA GLY A 63 15.73 -52.42 24.33
C GLY A 63 15.76 -53.95 24.45
N VAL A 64 15.59 -54.65 23.33
CA VAL A 64 15.66 -56.13 23.27
C VAL A 64 17.03 -56.65 23.70
N ALA A 65 18.13 -56.03 23.24
CA ALA A 65 19.48 -56.43 23.63
C ALA A 65 19.70 -56.29 25.14
N SER A 66 19.25 -55.18 25.74
CA SER A 66 19.36 -54.94 27.18
C SER A 66 18.53 -55.92 28.02
N GLU A 67 17.30 -56.23 27.58
CA GLU A 67 16.39 -57.15 28.25
C GLU A 67 16.92 -58.60 28.20
N LEU A 68 17.42 -59.04 27.04
CA LEU A 68 18.02 -60.37 26.89
C LEU A 68 19.32 -60.50 27.70
N ARG A 69 20.10 -59.43 27.82
CA ARG A 69 21.34 -59.41 28.62
C ARG A 69 21.06 -59.52 30.11
N GLU A 70 20.07 -58.79 30.62
CA GLU A 70 19.63 -58.86 32.02
C GLU A 70 19.10 -60.26 32.38
N LYS A 71 18.32 -60.86 31.47
CA LYS A 71 17.77 -62.22 31.65
C LYS A 71 18.86 -63.30 31.53
N ALA A 72 19.88 -63.11 30.69
CA ALA A 72 20.98 -64.06 30.50
C ALA A 72 21.81 -64.30 31.77
N ASP A 73 21.91 -63.33 32.68
CA ASP A 73 22.72 -63.46 33.90
C ASP A 73 22.17 -64.49 34.90
N ARG A 74 20.90 -64.85 34.77
CA ARG A 74 20.21 -65.81 35.65
C ARG A 74 19.83 -67.13 34.94
N ASP A 75 20.20 -67.30 33.68
CA ASP A 75 19.76 -68.42 32.83
C ASP A 75 20.89 -69.46 32.57
N VAL A 76 20.51 -70.73 32.46
CA VAL A 76 21.41 -71.85 32.10
C VAL A 76 21.88 -71.73 30.65
N ASN A 77 21.08 -71.12 29.77
CA ASN A 77 21.38 -70.88 28.35
C ASN A 77 22.20 -69.61 28.08
N LYS A 78 22.81 -69.01 29.11
CA LYS A 78 23.57 -67.74 29.05
C LYS A 78 24.49 -67.59 27.83
N LYS A 79 25.26 -68.62 27.47
CA LYS A 79 26.19 -68.56 26.33
C LYS A 79 25.47 -68.34 24.99
N TYR A 80 24.33 -68.99 24.79
CA TYR A 80 23.52 -68.85 23.58
C TYR A 80 22.93 -67.45 23.48
N ILE A 81 22.30 -66.99 24.57
CA ILE A 81 21.68 -65.66 24.64
C ILE A 81 22.71 -64.56 24.40
N LEU A 82 23.89 -64.65 25.01
CA LEU A 82 24.95 -63.66 24.81
C LEU A 82 25.53 -63.67 23.38
N ALA A 83 25.70 -64.84 22.75
CA ALA A 83 26.15 -64.91 21.36
C ALA A 83 25.14 -64.22 20.42
N LYS A 84 23.86 -64.45 20.67
CA LYS A 84 22.74 -63.91 19.90
C LYS A 84 22.52 -62.40 20.14
N VAL A 85 22.68 -61.95 21.38
CA VAL A 85 22.73 -60.51 21.71
C VAL A 85 23.92 -59.82 21.05
N SER A 86 25.09 -60.46 21.00
CA SER A 86 26.27 -59.90 20.32
C SER A 86 26.05 -59.74 18.81
N GLU A 87 25.31 -60.65 18.17
CA GLU A 87 24.92 -60.54 16.76
C GLU A 87 24.01 -59.31 16.53
N LEU A 88 23.02 -59.13 17.41
CA LEU A 88 22.12 -57.97 17.37
C LEU A 88 22.86 -56.65 17.66
N GLU A 89 23.81 -56.63 18.60
CA GLU A 89 24.62 -55.45 18.92
C GLU A 89 25.54 -55.04 17.76
N GLN A 90 26.09 -56.01 17.01
CA GLN A 90 26.84 -55.73 15.79
C GLN A 90 25.95 -55.09 14.72
N GLN A 91 24.72 -55.58 14.53
CA GLN A 91 23.78 -54.96 13.61
C GLN A 91 23.42 -53.54 14.06
N ILE A 92 23.10 -53.34 15.35
CA ILE A 92 22.82 -52.01 15.91
C ILE A 92 23.96 -51.03 15.59
N TYR A 93 25.21 -51.45 15.80
CA TYR A 93 26.39 -50.61 15.52
C TYR A 93 26.50 -50.22 14.05
N LEU A 94 26.28 -51.16 13.12
CA LEU A 94 26.26 -50.88 11.68
C LEU A 94 25.16 -49.88 11.32
N GLU A 95 23.98 -50.00 11.94
CA GLU A 95 22.84 -49.12 11.66
C GLU A 95 22.99 -47.72 12.24
N GLU A 96 23.63 -47.58 13.40
CA GLU A 96 24.00 -46.28 13.97
C GLU A 96 25.03 -45.55 13.12
N ASN A 97 26.03 -46.27 12.62
CA ASN A 97 27.01 -45.74 11.69
C ASN A 97 26.36 -45.35 10.35
N GLY A 98 25.45 -46.17 9.83
CA GLY A 98 24.66 -45.83 8.63
C GLY A 98 23.86 -44.54 8.84
N LEU A 99 23.15 -44.43 9.95
CA LEU A 99 22.34 -43.25 10.27
C LEU A 99 23.17 -41.97 10.42
N THR A 100 24.35 -42.05 11.02
CA THR A 100 25.24 -40.89 11.17
C THR A 100 25.77 -40.42 9.81
N ILE A 101 26.14 -41.35 8.93
CA ILE A 101 26.54 -41.04 7.55
C ILE A 101 25.39 -40.40 6.78
N GLU A 102 24.18 -40.98 6.85
CA GLU A 102 23.00 -40.43 6.20
C GLU A 102 22.67 -39.01 6.68
N LYS A 103 22.66 -38.78 8.00
CA LYS A 103 22.48 -37.44 8.58
C LYS A 103 23.56 -36.46 8.09
N GLY A 104 24.80 -36.91 7.97
CA GLY A 104 25.90 -36.14 7.39
C GLY A 104 25.65 -35.76 5.93
N LEU A 105 25.24 -36.71 5.09
CA LEU A 105 24.91 -36.48 3.67
C LEU A 105 23.72 -35.52 3.51
N TRP A 106 22.67 -35.71 4.31
CA TRP A 106 21.50 -34.81 4.33
C TRP A 106 21.89 -33.38 4.74
N SER A 107 22.72 -33.25 5.77
CA SER A 107 23.26 -31.96 6.24
C SER A 107 24.07 -31.26 5.13
N GLN A 108 24.96 -31.99 4.45
CA GLN A 108 25.73 -31.47 3.33
C GLN A 108 24.86 -31.06 2.13
N LYS A 109 23.87 -31.89 1.77
CA LYS A 109 22.92 -31.57 0.69
C LYS A 109 22.15 -30.30 1.00
N LYS A 110 21.60 -30.18 2.22
CA LYS A 110 20.88 -28.99 2.68
C LYS A 110 21.79 -27.75 2.68
N SER A 111 23.02 -27.89 3.16
CA SER A 111 24.03 -26.82 3.13
C SER A 111 24.28 -26.31 1.70
N ASN A 112 24.44 -27.22 0.73
CA ASN A 112 24.68 -26.87 -0.67
C ASN A 112 23.45 -26.22 -1.33
N GLU A 113 22.23 -26.68 -1.01
CA GLU A 113 21.00 -26.05 -1.48
C GLU A 113 20.86 -24.62 -0.95
N LEU A 114 21.12 -24.42 0.36
CA LEU A 114 21.10 -23.09 0.98
C LEU A 114 22.14 -22.15 0.35
N ILE A 115 23.35 -22.63 0.05
CA ILE A 115 24.39 -21.85 -0.64
C ILE A 115 23.94 -21.48 -2.05
N THR A 116 23.30 -22.40 -2.76
CA THR A 116 22.80 -22.14 -4.12
C THR A 116 21.75 -21.04 -4.11
N TRP A 117 20.81 -21.09 -3.17
CA TRP A 117 19.79 -20.03 -2.99
C TRP A 117 20.40 -18.71 -2.52
N PHE A 118 21.41 -18.76 -1.66
CA PHE A 118 22.12 -17.55 -1.24
C PHE A 118 22.84 -16.88 -2.42
N ASN A 119 23.57 -17.66 -3.22
CA ASN A 119 24.31 -17.15 -4.37
C ASN A 119 23.40 -16.59 -5.47
N SER A 120 22.24 -17.23 -5.70
CA SER A 120 21.25 -16.69 -6.64
C SER A 120 20.60 -15.40 -6.12
N GLY A 121 20.33 -15.31 -4.81
CA GLY A 121 19.73 -14.12 -4.20
C GLY A 121 20.70 -12.93 -4.13
N ILE A 122 21.98 -13.17 -3.83
CA ILE A 122 22.98 -12.08 -3.69
C ILE A 122 23.38 -11.47 -5.03
N ALA A 123 23.27 -12.24 -6.12
CA ALA A 123 23.57 -11.82 -7.48
C ALA A 123 22.51 -10.87 -8.08
N GLN A 124 21.36 -10.71 -7.44
CA GLN A 124 20.32 -9.79 -7.90
C GLN A 124 20.75 -8.32 -7.75
N ASP A 125 20.20 -7.46 -8.61
CA ASP A 125 20.42 -6.00 -8.55
C ASP A 125 19.85 -5.40 -7.26
N ARG A 126 18.72 -5.94 -6.79
CA ARG A 126 18.04 -5.57 -5.54
C ARG A 126 17.86 -6.81 -4.65
N PRO A 127 18.90 -7.24 -3.91
CA PRO A 127 18.81 -8.41 -3.03
C PRO A 127 17.81 -8.20 -1.88
N ASP A 128 17.08 -9.26 -1.51
CA ASP A 128 16.27 -9.26 -0.29
C ASP A 128 17.14 -9.66 0.91
N PHE A 129 17.71 -8.66 1.60
CA PHE A 129 18.65 -8.90 2.69
C PHE A 129 18.04 -9.63 3.88
N SER A 130 16.73 -9.51 4.10
CA SER A 130 16.02 -10.25 5.16
C SER A 130 16.05 -11.75 4.92
N LYS A 131 15.75 -12.17 3.68
CA LYS A 131 15.83 -13.60 3.29
C LYS A 131 17.27 -14.11 3.30
N LEU A 132 18.21 -13.33 2.79
CA LEU A 132 19.63 -13.70 2.78
C LEU A 132 20.18 -13.85 4.20
N TYR A 133 19.76 -12.99 5.14
CA TYR A 133 20.16 -13.09 6.54
C TYR A 133 19.62 -14.36 7.21
N LYS A 134 18.37 -14.76 6.91
CA LYS A 134 17.81 -16.03 7.39
C LYS A 134 18.61 -17.23 6.85
N ILE A 135 18.87 -17.28 5.55
CA ILE A 135 19.66 -18.34 4.92
C ILE A 135 21.06 -18.42 5.55
N LYS A 136 21.72 -17.27 5.75
CA LYS A 136 23.00 -17.18 6.48
C LYS A 136 22.90 -17.81 7.87
N SER A 137 21.88 -17.45 8.65
CA SER A 137 21.70 -17.95 10.02
C SER A 137 21.46 -19.46 10.07
N GLU A 138 20.69 -20.00 9.12
CA GLU A 138 20.45 -21.44 9.02
C GLU A 138 21.70 -22.20 8.58
N LEU A 139 22.49 -21.64 7.66
CA LEU A 139 23.74 -22.25 7.21
C LEU A 139 24.76 -22.31 8.35
N ALA A 140 24.88 -21.25 9.15
CA ALA A 140 25.81 -21.21 10.28
C ALA A 140 25.50 -22.26 11.37
N LEU A 141 24.24 -22.69 11.50
CA LEU A 141 23.85 -23.77 12.41
C LEU A 141 24.24 -25.16 11.88
N ILE A 142 24.35 -25.32 10.57
CA ILE A 142 24.66 -26.59 9.89
C ILE A 142 26.17 -26.75 9.71
N ASP A 143 26.82 -25.71 9.17
CA ASP A 143 28.24 -25.68 8.84
C ASP A 143 28.77 -24.25 9.10
N LYS A 144 29.54 -24.12 10.18
CA LYS A 144 30.06 -22.83 10.63
C LYS A 144 31.04 -22.22 9.64
N GLU A 145 31.92 -23.03 9.03
CA GLU A 145 32.94 -22.53 8.11
C GLU A 145 32.31 -21.97 6.83
N LYS A 146 31.33 -22.68 6.27
CA LYS A 146 30.58 -22.18 5.11
C LYS A 146 29.71 -20.97 5.47
N GLY A 147 29.14 -20.95 6.68
CA GLY A 147 28.43 -19.80 7.22
C GLY A 147 29.27 -18.53 7.27
N ASP A 148 30.53 -18.63 7.72
CA ASP A 148 31.46 -17.50 7.81
C ASP A 148 31.85 -16.95 6.42
N VAL A 149 32.01 -17.82 5.42
CA VAL A 149 32.25 -17.40 4.02
C VAL A 149 31.05 -16.63 3.47
N VAL A 150 29.85 -17.17 3.67
CA VAL A 150 28.59 -16.55 3.26
C VAL A 150 28.40 -15.20 3.96
N GLU A 151 28.72 -15.10 5.24
CA GLU A 151 28.71 -13.84 5.97
C GLU A 151 29.63 -12.79 5.36
N LYS A 152 30.84 -13.18 4.98
CA LYS A 152 31.80 -12.27 4.35
C LYS A 152 31.28 -11.75 3.02
N THR A 153 30.69 -12.62 2.20
CA THR A 153 30.06 -12.22 0.93
C THR A 153 28.85 -11.31 1.13
N PHE A 154 28.00 -11.59 2.14
CA PHE A 154 26.89 -10.74 2.52
C PHE A 154 27.35 -9.32 2.86
N ARG A 155 28.35 -9.19 3.75
CA ARG A 155 28.92 -7.90 4.16
C ARG A 155 29.54 -7.13 2.98
N ASN A 156 30.32 -7.82 2.14
CA ASN A 156 30.93 -7.20 0.97
C ASN A 156 29.86 -6.64 0.01
N ARG A 157 28.75 -7.36 -0.19
CA ARG A 157 27.66 -6.92 -1.05
C ARG A 157 26.87 -5.77 -0.43
N THR A 158 26.55 -5.81 0.87
CA THR A 158 25.90 -4.69 1.57
C THR A 158 26.75 -3.43 1.48
N ASP A 159 28.06 -3.52 1.75
CA ASP A 159 28.97 -2.36 1.72
C ASP A 159 29.10 -1.77 0.30
N SER A 160 29.12 -2.64 -0.71
CA SER A 160 29.12 -2.21 -2.12
C SER A 160 27.83 -1.47 -2.46
N LEU A 161 26.67 -2.01 -2.07
CA LEU A 161 25.38 -1.40 -2.33
C LEU A 161 25.19 -0.09 -1.54
N CYS A 162 25.69 0.01 -0.31
CA CYS A 162 25.71 1.26 0.46
C CYS A 162 26.41 2.40 -0.29
N LYS A 163 27.47 2.10 -1.04
CA LYS A 163 28.21 3.10 -1.83
C LYS A 163 27.51 3.42 -3.16
N VAL A 164 26.96 2.41 -3.81
CA VAL A 164 26.39 2.54 -5.16
C VAL A 164 24.98 3.14 -5.13
N MET A 165 24.14 2.77 -4.17
CA MET A 165 22.73 3.19 -4.14
C MET A 165 22.52 4.72 -4.10
N PRO A 166 23.22 5.50 -3.26
CA PRO A 166 23.12 6.97 -3.29
C PRO A 166 23.46 7.55 -4.67
N SER A 167 24.52 7.03 -5.32
CA SER A 167 24.94 7.48 -6.64
C SER A 167 23.93 7.13 -7.75
N LEU A 168 23.28 5.95 -7.66
CA LEU A 168 22.23 5.55 -8.60
C LEU A 168 20.97 6.40 -8.45
N ILE A 169 20.59 6.74 -7.21
CA ILE A 169 19.46 7.64 -6.94
C ILE A 169 19.78 9.02 -7.53
N ASP A 170 20.98 9.55 -7.28
CA ASP A 170 21.41 10.84 -7.83
C ASP A 170 21.44 10.84 -9.36
N GLN A 171 21.96 9.80 -9.99
CA GLN A 171 21.96 9.66 -11.43
C GLN A 171 20.52 9.58 -11.99
N SER A 172 19.64 8.80 -11.35
CA SER A 172 18.24 8.69 -11.75
C SER A 172 17.50 10.03 -11.62
N LEU A 173 17.84 10.83 -10.61
CA LEU A 173 17.32 12.19 -10.44
C LEU A 173 17.84 13.15 -11.51
N LEU A 174 19.11 13.03 -11.92
CA LEU A 174 19.69 13.81 -13.02
C LEU A 174 19.07 13.45 -14.38
N GLU A 175 18.83 12.17 -14.63
CA GLU A 175 18.18 11.67 -15.85
C GLU A 175 16.66 11.94 -15.89
N GLY A 176 16.08 12.46 -14.81
CA GLY A 176 14.64 12.75 -14.70
C GLY A 176 13.76 11.51 -14.50
N LYS A 177 14.33 10.35 -14.20
CA LYS A 177 13.62 9.08 -13.92
C LYS A 177 13.19 9.02 -12.45
N ILE A 178 12.26 9.88 -12.07
CA ILE A 178 11.82 10.07 -10.68
C ILE A 178 11.20 8.79 -10.08
N THR A 179 10.48 8.00 -10.88
CA THR A 179 9.88 6.74 -10.42
C THR A 179 10.94 5.71 -9.99
N ASN A 180 12.06 5.65 -10.70
CA ASN A 180 13.16 4.74 -10.37
C ASN A 180 13.86 5.20 -9.11
N ALA A 181 14.16 6.50 -9.00
CA ALA A 181 14.73 7.10 -7.80
C ALA A 181 13.84 6.87 -6.56
N GLN A 182 12.51 6.93 -6.70
CA GLN A 182 11.57 6.60 -5.62
C GLN A 182 11.61 5.13 -5.22
N GLN A 183 11.68 4.21 -6.18
CA GLN A 183 11.79 2.78 -5.90
C GLN A 183 13.12 2.43 -5.22
N ASP A 184 14.23 3.00 -5.68
CA ASP A 184 15.55 2.77 -5.10
C ASP A 184 15.66 3.38 -3.71
N LEU A 185 15.07 4.55 -3.47
CA LEU A 185 14.95 5.14 -2.13
C LEU A 185 14.11 4.26 -1.20
N ALA A 186 12.95 3.78 -1.66
CA ALA A 186 12.09 2.89 -0.88
C ALA A 186 12.82 1.58 -0.51
N TYR A 187 13.61 1.04 -1.44
CA TYR A 187 14.45 -0.12 -1.19
C TYR A 187 15.51 0.17 -0.12
N CYS A 188 16.16 1.34 -0.17
CA CYS A 188 17.14 1.75 0.85
C CYS A 188 16.49 1.88 2.24
N ILE A 189 15.28 2.45 2.31
CA ILE A 189 14.52 2.58 3.57
C ILE A 189 14.15 1.20 4.13
N GLN A 190 13.61 0.31 3.30
CA GLN A 190 13.20 -1.03 3.74
C GLN A 190 14.37 -1.86 4.26
N ASN A 191 15.57 -1.66 3.71
CA ASN A 191 16.78 -2.39 4.08
C ASN A 191 17.73 -1.58 4.97
N ALA A 192 17.27 -0.48 5.58
CA ALA A 192 18.11 0.41 6.38
C ALA A 192 18.78 -0.27 7.59
N SER A 193 18.23 -1.38 8.09
CA SER A 193 18.87 -2.17 9.15
C SER A 193 20.09 -2.97 8.67
N TYR A 194 20.16 -3.27 7.37
CA TYR A 194 21.23 -4.07 6.76
C TYR A 194 22.20 -3.18 5.98
N LEU A 195 21.69 -2.14 5.35
CA LEU A 195 22.46 -1.10 4.68
C LEU A 195 22.92 -0.10 5.73
N THR A 196 24.22 -0.03 5.95
CA THR A 196 24.90 0.91 6.86
C THR A 196 24.93 2.35 6.33
N ILE A 197 23.85 2.79 5.68
CA ILE A 197 23.68 4.16 5.19
C ILE A 197 23.36 5.07 6.39
N PRO A 198 24.09 6.19 6.59
CA PRO A 198 23.77 7.14 7.64
C PRO A 198 22.34 7.68 7.51
N VAL A 199 21.63 7.78 8.63
CA VAL A 199 20.25 8.31 8.66
C VAL A 199 20.18 9.73 8.10
N SER A 200 21.24 10.54 8.30
CA SER A 200 21.37 11.88 7.72
C SER A 200 21.35 11.87 6.19
N ASP A 201 22.07 10.93 5.58
CA ASP A 201 22.26 10.87 4.15
C ASP A 201 20.99 10.34 3.48
N LEU A 202 20.32 9.38 4.13
CA LEU A 202 19.03 8.88 3.71
C LEU A 202 17.95 9.96 3.78
N ALA A 203 17.91 10.75 4.85
CA ALA A 203 16.99 11.89 4.97
C ALA A 203 17.28 12.98 3.92
N HIS A 204 18.55 13.21 3.59
CA HIS A 204 18.93 14.14 2.52
C HIS A 204 18.47 13.67 1.14
N LEU A 205 18.67 12.37 0.83
CA LEU A 205 18.18 11.76 -0.40
C LEU A 205 16.66 11.80 -0.49
N GLU A 206 15.96 11.53 0.60
CA GLU A 206 14.50 11.62 0.67
C GLU A 206 14.02 13.04 0.35
N ALA A 207 14.59 14.06 1.01
CA ALA A 207 14.25 15.46 0.72
C ALA A 207 14.53 15.84 -0.75
N LYS A 208 15.61 15.31 -1.34
CA LYS A 208 15.98 15.56 -2.74
C LYS A 208 15.01 14.89 -3.72
N VAL A 209 14.59 13.65 -3.45
CA VAL A 209 13.60 12.93 -4.28
C VAL A 209 12.23 13.59 -4.16
N VAL A 210 11.80 13.97 -2.94
CA VAL A 210 10.52 14.64 -2.71
C VAL A 210 10.46 15.99 -3.40
N SER A 211 11.48 16.83 -3.25
CA SER A 211 11.54 18.14 -3.92
C SER A 211 11.48 18.01 -5.44
N LYS A 212 12.26 17.10 -6.05
CA LYS A 212 12.20 16.85 -7.50
C LYS A 212 10.87 16.27 -7.95
N SER A 213 10.24 15.43 -7.16
CA SER A 213 8.89 14.91 -7.42
C SER A 213 7.84 16.02 -7.40
N THR A 214 7.89 16.93 -6.42
CA THR A 214 6.98 18.07 -6.35
C THR A 214 7.19 19.03 -7.52
N THR A 215 8.43 19.29 -7.92
CA THR A 215 8.74 20.10 -9.10
C THR A 215 8.21 19.44 -10.37
N ALA A 216 8.35 18.12 -10.54
CA ALA A 216 7.82 17.42 -11.71
C ALA A 216 6.28 17.41 -11.77
N HIS A 217 5.62 17.21 -10.64
CA HIS A 217 4.16 17.29 -10.55
C HIS A 217 3.65 18.69 -10.91
N THR A 218 4.26 19.74 -10.35
CA THR A 218 3.88 21.13 -10.64
C THR A 218 4.14 21.50 -12.09
N VAL A 219 5.25 21.03 -12.70
CA VAL A 219 5.50 21.18 -14.15
C VAL A 219 4.41 20.51 -14.98
N LYS A 220 3.94 19.32 -14.59
CA LYS A 220 2.83 18.65 -15.26
C LYS A 220 1.53 19.46 -15.15
N MET A 221 1.19 19.96 -13.96
CA MET A 221 0.03 20.83 -13.76
C MET A 221 0.08 22.10 -14.61
N VAL A 222 1.27 22.69 -14.79
CA VAL A 222 1.46 23.85 -15.66
C VAL A 222 1.17 23.50 -17.12
N LYS A 223 1.65 22.34 -17.61
CA LYS A 223 1.35 21.86 -18.98
C LYS A 223 -0.14 21.58 -19.17
N ASP A 224 -0.75 20.84 -18.25
CA ASP A 224 -2.19 20.55 -18.26
C ASP A 224 -3.01 21.84 -18.20
N GLY A 225 -2.51 22.83 -17.46
CA GLY A 225 -3.06 24.19 -17.38
C GLY A 225 -2.99 24.93 -18.71
N PHE A 226 -1.87 24.86 -19.44
CA PHE A 226 -1.76 25.44 -20.78
C PHE A 226 -2.75 24.82 -21.77
N ASP A 227 -2.90 23.50 -21.75
CA ASP A 227 -3.83 22.79 -22.63
C ASP A 227 -5.29 23.13 -22.28
N SER A 228 -5.59 23.25 -20.99
CA SER A 228 -6.90 23.71 -20.50
C SER A 228 -7.20 25.13 -20.97
N ILE A 229 -6.23 26.06 -20.89
CA ILE A 229 -6.39 27.44 -21.39
C ILE A 229 -6.69 27.43 -22.90
N LYS A 230 -5.94 26.63 -23.69
CA LYS A 230 -6.16 26.49 -25.14
C LYS A 230 -7.57 25.92 -25.43
N GLN A 231 -8.02 24.95 -24.64
CA GLN A 231 -9.35 24.35 -24.79
C GLN A 231 -10.48 25.34 -24.46
N TYR A 232 -10.39 26.06 -23.33
CA TYR A 232 -11.40 27.05 -22.95
C TYR A 232 -11.42 28.26 -23.90
N LEU A 233 -10.27 28.65 -24.47
CA LEU A 233 -10.20 29.62 -25.55
C LEU A 233 -10.89 29.17 -26.84
N GLY A 234 -10.95 27.87 -27.10
CA GLY A 234 -11.70 27.30 -28.22
C GLY A 234 -13.21 27.31 -27.97
N LYS A 235 -13.63 27.05 -26.73
CA LYS A 235 -15.05 27.05 -26.29
C LYS A 235 -15.60 28.44 -25.94
N LEU A 236 -14.76 29.48 -26.06
CA LEU A 236 -15.03 30.86 -25.67
C LEU A 236 -15.31 31.07 -24.16
N ASP A 237 -15.07 30.11 -23.26
CA ASP A 237 -15.32 30.29 -21.81
C ASP A 237 -14.18 31.10 -21.15
N PHE A 238 -14.29 32.43 -21.18
CA PHE A 238 -13.25 33.35 -20.68
C PHE A 238 -13.11 33.31 -19.16
N LYS A 239 -14.21 33.08 -18.42
CA LYS A 239 -14.18 32.96 -16.96
C LYS A 239 -13.22 31.86 -16.50
N LYS A 240 -13.34 30.67 -17.10
CA LYS A 240 -12.42 29.56 -16.79
C LYS A 240 -11.02 29.80 -17.35
N ALA A 241 -10.89 30.38 -18.54
CA ALA A 241 -9.58 30.69 -19.12
C ALA A 241 -8.75 31.64 -18.23
N HIS A 242 -9.36 32.69 -17.66
CA HIS A 242 -8.66 33.59 -16.71
C HIS A 242 -8.32 32.91 -15.38
N ALA A 243 -9.22 32.08 -14.85
CA ALA A 243 -8.94 31.32 -13.63
C ALA A 243 -7.73 30.39 -13.79
N PHE A 244 -7.66 29.63 -14.89
CA PHE A 244 -6.51 28.77 -15.19
C PHE A 244 -5.26 29.58 -15.51
N LYS A 245 -5.36 30.70 -16.24
CA LYS A 245 -4.23 31.61 -16.48
C LYS A 245 -3.59 32.09 -15.19
N ASN A 246 -4.40 32.56 -14.24
CA ASN A 246 -3.93 33.06 -12.96
C ASN A 246 -3.33 31.94 -12.11
N ALA A 247 -3.96 30.76 -12.08
CA ALA A 247 -3.44 29.59 -11.38
C ALA A 247 -2.07 29.14 -11.92
N VAL A 248 -1.93 29.04 -13.25
CA VAL A 248 -0.66 28.65 -13.89
C VAL A 248 0.41 29.72 -13.68
N ALA A 249 0.07 31.02 -13.71
CA ALA A 249 1.02 32.09 -13.41
C ALA A 249 1.57 32.02 -11.97
N VAL A 250 0.73 31.70 -10.99
CA VAL A 250 1.16 31.46 -9.60
C VAL A 250 2.09 30.25 -9.52
N GLN A 251 1.76 29.14 -10.19
CA GLN A 251 2.59 27.94 -10.22
C GLN A 251 3.96 28.18 -10.87
N ILE A 252 4.02 28.94 -11.98
CA ILE A 252 5.28 29.32 -12.65
C ILE A 252 6.15 30.19 -11.74
N ASN A 253 5.55 31.07 -10.92
CA ASN A 253 6.30 31.88 -9.96
C ASN A 253 6.89 31.05 -8.82
N ILE A 254 6.18 30.02 -8.35
CA ILE A 254 6.71 29.06 -7.36
C ILE A 254 7.88 28.29 -7.97
N LEU A 255 7.73 27.81 -9.21
CA LEU A 255 8.74 27.08 -9.96
C LEU A 255 10.00 27.91 -10.29
N LYS A 256 9.96 29.24 -10.16
CA LYS A 256 11.10 30.12 -10.45
C LYS A 256 12.35 29.80 -9.62
N LYS A 257 12.17 29.32 -8.38
CA LYS A 257 13.27 28.96 -7.48
C LYS A 257 13.81 27.55 -7.73
N GLU A 258 13.05 26.69 -8.39
CA GLU A 258 13.32 25.25 -8.50
C GLU A 258 13.77 24.82 -9.91
N LEU A 259 13.36 25.56 -10.95
CA LEU A 259 13.72 25.27 -12.35
C LEU A 259 15.00 25.98 -12.78
N LEU A 260 15.64 25.42 -13.81
CA LEU A 260 16.67 26.11 -14.58
C LEU A 260 16.09 27.36 -15.24
N SER A 261 16.89 28.43 -15.34
CA SER A 261 16.45 29.72 -15.91
C SER A 261 15.92 29.60 -17.34
N SER A 262 16.47 28.69 -18.14
CA SER A 262 16.03 28.40 -19.52
C SER A 262 14.66 27.72 -19.60
N GLU A 263 14.36 26.79 -18.69
CA GLU A 263 13.07 26.10 -18.65
C GLU A 263 11.98 27.02 -18.12
N TRP A 264 12.30 27.80 -17.09
CA TRP A 264 11.39 28.79 -16.55
C TRP A 264 11.04 29.86 -17.58
N THR A 265 12.02 30.40 -18.32
CA THR A 265 11.78 31.40 -19.36
C THR A 265 10.90 30.85 -20.48
N ARG A 266 11.05 29.58 -20.86
CA ARG A 266 10.16 28.92 -21.83
C ARG A 266 8.71 28.90 -21.34
N TYR A 267 8.45 28.41 -20.14
CA TYR A 267 7.07 28.36 -19.60
C TYR A 267 6.49 29.76 -19.37
N ASN A 268 7.31 30.71 -18.92
CA ASN A 268 6.91 32.10 -18.75
C ASN A 268 6.58 32.78 -20.09
N SER A 269 7.32 32.45 -21.15
CA SER A 269 7.00 32.95 -22.50
C SER A 269 5.68 32.36 -23.02
N GLU A 270 5.41 31.07 -22.75
CA GLU A 270 4.19 30.40 -23.19
C GLU A 270 2.94 30.96 -22.48
N ILE A 271 2.98 31.18 -21.16
CA ILE A 271 1.88 31.85 -20.44
C ILE A 271 1.66 33.27 -20.97
N GLN A 272 2.72 34.03 -21.30
CA GLN A 272 2.55 35.38 -21.85
C GLN A 272 1.89 35.35 -23.23
N VAL A 273 2.28 34.43 -24.10
CA VAL A 273 1.64 34.24 -25.41
C VAL A 273 0.17 33.85 -25.25
N LEU A 274 -0.15 32.91 -24.35
CA LEU A 274 -1.53 32.52 -24.08
C LEU A 274 -2.34 33.66 -23.48
N SER A 275 -1.78 34.43 -22.55
CA SER A 275 -2.43 35.61 -21.97
C SER A 275 -2.74 36.67 -23.04
N LYS A 276 -1.81 36.92 -23.97
CA LYS A 276 -2.03 37.83 -25.09
C LYS A 276 -3.17 37.33 -26.00
N LYS A 277 -3.24 36.01 -26.26
CA LYS A 277 -4.33 35.41 -27.05
C LYS A 277 -5.69 35.52 -26.38
N VAL A 278 -5.76 35.33 -25.05
CA VAL A 278 -7.00 35.54 -24.28
C VAL A 278 -7.46 36.99 -24.43
N ASN A 279 -6.57 37.94 -24.12
CA ASN A 279 -6.90 39.37 -24.17
C ASN A 279 -7.30 39.82 -25.58
N ALA A 280 -6.57 39.40 -26.62
CA ALA A 280 -6.87 39.79 -28.00
C ALA A 280 -8.24 39.27 -28.49
N LYS A 281 -8.65 38.07 -28.07
CA LYS A 281 -9.99 37.54 -28.37
C LYS A 281 -11.08 38.33 -27.65
N GLU A 282 -10.87 38.70 -26.39
CA GLU A 282 -11.79 39.58 -25.67
C GLU A 282 -11.90 40.95 -26.35
N ASP A 283 -10.77 41.57 -26.68
CA ASP A 283 -10.72 42.89 -27.31
C ASP A 283 -11.43 42.87 -28.68
N SER A 284 -11.31 41.78 -29.42
CA SER A 284 -12.02 41.59 -30.68
C SER A 284 -13.54 41.55 -30.47
N LEU A 285 -14.03 40.85 -29.44
CA LEU A 285 -15.45 40.78 -29.12
C LEU A 285 -16.00 42.14 -28.67
N ILE A 286 -15.25 42.84 -27.82
CA ILE A 286 -15.59 44.20 -27.36
C ILE A 286 -15.65 45.16 -28.53
N THR A 287 -14.66 45.13 -29.42
CA THR A 287 -14.62 45.99 -30.63
C THR A 287 -15.84 45.74 -31.52
N ILE A 288 -16.31 44.49 -31.64
CA ILE A 288 -17.54 44.19 -32.38
C ILE A 288 -18.75 44.82 -31.69
N THR A 289 -18.85 44.75 -30.36
CA THR A 289 -19.93 45.38 -29.59
C THR A 289 -19.90 46.91 -29.69
N GLU A 290 -18.72 47.53 -29.61
CA GLU A 290 -18.56 48.97 -29.83
C GLU A 290 -19.02 49.41 -31.22
N ARG A 291 -18.72 48.62 -32.27
CA ARG A 291 -19.22 48.89 -33.63
C ARG A 291 -20.74 48.78 -33.72
N LEU A 292 -21.37 47.84 -32.99
CA LEU A 292 -22.84 47.75 -32.95
C LEU A 292 -23.48 48.99 -32.32
N ILE A 293 -22.86 49.53 -31.26
CA ILE A 293 -23.29 50.77 -30.62
C ILE A 293 -23.17 51.95 -31.59
N ARG A 294 -22.05 52.07 -32.32
CA ARG A 294 -21.84 53.15 -33.30
C ARG A 294 -22.76 53.09 -34.52
N ASN A 295 -23.31 51.92 -34.83
CA ASN A 295 -24.23 51.72 -35.96
C ASN A 295 -25.71 51.78 -35.52
N ASP A 296 -26.02 52.38 -34.36
CA ASP A 296 -27.37 52.53 -33.77
C ASP A 296 -28.14 51.22 -33.52
N ARG A 297 -27.45 50.07 -33.52
CA ARG A 297 -28.04 48.74 -33.21
C ARG A 297 -28.01 48.45 -31.72
N ILE A 298 -28.59 49.35 -30.92
CA ILE A 298 -28.48 49.34 -29.44
C ILE A 298 -29.07 48.06 -28.83
N VAL A 299 -30.19 47.54 -29.36
CA VAL A 299 -30.83 46.31 -28.85
C VAL A 299 -29.93 45.08 -29.05
N ASP A 300 -29.27 44.98 -30.21
CA ASP A 300 -28.36 43.87 -30.51
C ASP A 300 -27.06 44.00 -29.71
N ALA A 301 -26.58 45.24 -29.50
CA ALA A 301 -25.45 45.50 -28.63
C ALA A 301 -25.74 45.09 -27.17
N GLY A 302 -26.94 45.39 -26.66
CA GLY A 302 -27.37 44.97 -25.32
C GLY A 302 -27.42 43.45 -25.15
N ARG A 303 -27.99 42.73 -26.13
CA ARG A 303 -27.99 41.25 -26.15
C ARG A 303 -26.58 40.67 -26.21
N MET A 304 -25.68 41.34 -26.91
CA MET A 304 -24.29 40.94 -27.01
C MET A 304 -23.54 41.17 -25.69
N VAL A 305 -23.77 42.29 -25.00
CA VAL A 305 -23.27 42.54 -23.64
C VAL A 305 -23.73 41.46 -22.66
N ASP A 306 -25.02 41.13 -22.63
CA ASP A 306 -25.57 40.08 -21.76
C ASP A 306 -24.92 38.70 -22.04
N SER A 307 -24.60 38.46 -23.31
CA SER A 307 -23.90 37.24 -23.73
C SER A 307 -22.43 37.27 -23.30
N LEU A 308 -21.74 38.40 -23.44
CA LEU A 308 -20.34 38.56 -23.01
C LEU A 308 -20.18 38.45 -21.49
N ASP A 309 -21.16 38.93 -20.72
CA ASP A 309 -21.18 38.79 -19.26
C ASP A 309 -21.35 37.31 -18.85
N LYS A 310 -22.25 36.57 -19.52
CA LYS A 310 -22.42 35.12 -19.30
C LYS A 310 -21.17 34.31 -19.65
N ILE A 311 -20.45 34.73 -20.68
CA ILE A 311 -19.22 34.09 -21.15
C ILE A 311 -18.03 34.47 -20.23
N GLY A 312 -18.15 35.55 -19.46
CA GLY A 312 -17.21 35.98 -18.43
C GLY A 312 -16.01 36.76 -18.96
N VAL A 313 -16.27 37.67 -19.91
CA VAL A 313 -15.29 38.67 -20.36
C VAL A 313 -14.91 39.60 -19.20
N ASN A 314 -13.68 40.11 -19.20
CA ASN A 314 -13.19 41.04 -18.18
C ASN A 314 -14.20 42.17 -17.87
N SER A 315 -14.55 42.30 -16.58
CA SER A 315 -15.53 43.26 -16.06
C SER A 315 -15.19 44.72 -16.33
N GLU A 316 -13.90 45.07 -16.35
CA GLU A 316 -13.46 46.44 -16.64
C GLU A 316 -13.78 46.83 -18.08
N LYS A 317 -13.52 45.91 -19.02
CA LYS A 317 -13.79 46.13 -20.44
C LYS A 317 -15.29 46.05 -20.77
N LEU A 318 -16.05 45.26 -20.02
CA LEU A 318 -17.51 45.25 -20.13
C LEU A 318 -18.10 46.57 -19.61
N ALA A 319 -17.54 47.12 -18.53
CA ALA A 319 -17.99 48.39 -17.96
C ALA A 319 -17.81 49.58 -18.92
N THR A 320 -16.71 49.61 -19.68
CA THR A 320 -16.51 50.66 -20.71
C THR A 320 -17.57 50.57 -21.80
N VAL A 321 -17.89 49.37 -22.30
CA VAL A 321 -18.95 49.17 -23.30
C VAL A 321 -20.34 49.52 -22.73
N ASN A 322 -20.62 49.13 -21.48
CA ASN A 322 -21.86 49.48 -20.79
C ASN A 322 -22.03 51.00 -20.63
N SER A 323 -20.94 51.71 -20.31
CA SER A 323 -20.98 53.18 -20.26
C SER A 323 -21.32 53.77 -21.63
N MET A 324 -20.71 53.29 -22.72
CA MET A 324 -21.03 53.74 -24.08
C MET A 324 -22.49 53.44 -24.46
N LEU A 325 -23.01 52.28 -24.08
CA LEU A 325 -24.39 51.89 -24.33
C LEU A 325 -25.39 52.76 -23.56
N LEU A 326 -25.09 53.08 -22.29
CA LEU A 326 -25.90 54.01 -21.48
C LEU A 326 -25.89 55.43 -22.07
N TYR A 327 -24.72 55.94 -22.49
CA TYR A 327 -24.63 57.24 -23.16
C TYR A 327 -25.47 57.27 -24.45
N ALA A 328 -25.38 56.24 -25.29
CA ALA A 328 -26.15 56.14 -26.53
C ALA A 328 -27.68 56.11 -26.28
N LEU A 329 -28.12 55.44 -25.21
CA LEU A 329 -29.53 55.41 -24.80
C LEU A 329 -30.04 56.78 -24.31
N ILE A 330 -29.21 57.53 -23.56
CA ILE A 330 -29.55 58.87 -23.08
C ILE A 330 -29.67 59.87 -24.24
N THR A 331 -28.78 59.79 -25.23
CA THR A 331 -28.85 60.62 -26.45
C THR A 331 -30.12 60.34 -27.27
N GLN A 332 -30.54 59.08 -27.41
CA GLN A 332 -31.82 58.77 -28.07
C GLN A 332 -33.06 59.26 -27.29
N GLN A 333 -33.00 59.32 -25.96
CA GLN A 333 -34.09 59.85 -25.14
C GLN A 333 -34.18 61.39 -25.14
N THR A 334 -33.05 62.08 -25.33
CA THR A 334 -33.01 63.55 -25.35
C THR A 334 -33.50 64.14 -26.68
N ASP A 335 -33.35 63.42 -27.79
CA ASP A 335 -33.95 63.79 -29.09
C ASP A 335 -35.49 63.71 -29.10
N SER A 336 -36.13 63.14 -28.07
CA SER A 336 -37.58 62.91 -28.05
C SER A 336 -38.41 63.74 -27.06
N LYS A 337 -37.84 64.65 -26.24
CA LYS A 337 -38.64 65.54 -25.37
C LYS A 337 -38.04 66.95 -25.16
N THR A 338 -38.75 67.96 -25.64
CA THR A 338 -38.65 69.35 -25.20
C THR A 338 -39.01 69.46 -23.71
N ILE A 339 -38.07 69.88 -22.86
CA ILE A 339 -38.30 70.13 -21.43
C ILE A 339 -38.43 71.64 -21.22
N ASN A 340 -39.63 72.07 -20.82
CA ASN A 340 -39.89 73.42 -20.31
C ASN A 340 -39.16 73.61 -18.96
N ILE A 341 -38.28 74.60 -18.90
CA ILE A 341 -37.65 75.07 -17.67
C ILE A 341 -38.54 76.20 -17.13
N TYR A 342 -39.24 75.99 -16.02
CA TYR A 342 -39.84 77.07 -15.24
C TYR A 342 -38.74 77.71 -14.38
N GLY A 343 -38.42 78.97 -14.67
CA GLY A 343 -37.66 79.84 -13.78
C GLY A 343 -38.54 80.28 -12.60
N PHE A 344 -37.97 80.29 -11.40
CA PHE A 344 -38.56 80.92 -10.23
C PHE A 344 -37.75 82.17 -9.92
N ASP A 345 -38.35 83.34 -10.18
CA ASP A 345 -37.89 84.61 -9.65
C ASP A 345 -38.21 84.69 -8.15
N ALA A 346 -37.27 85.33 -7.45
CA ALA A 346 -37.30 85.57 -6.03
C ALA A 346 -38.33 86.65 -5.68
N ASP A 347 -39.17 86.38 -4.69
CA ASP A 347 -39.65 87.44 -3.82
C ASP A 347 -39.92 86.96 -2.39
N SER A 348 -39.63 87.88 -1.48
CA SER A 348 -39.44 87.73 -0.04
C SER A 348 -40.66 87.31 0.78
N GLY A 349 -40.46 86.66 1.94
CA GLY A 349 -41.47 86.67 3.00
C GLY A 349 -41.28 85.66 4.15
N ASP A 350 -41.35 84.37 3.87
CA ASP A 350 -41.69 83.36 4.89
C ASP A 350 -40.78 82.11 4.94
N THR A 351 -39.49 82.24 4.61
CA THR A 351 -38.60 81.07 4.48
C THR A 351 -37.99 80.55 5.80
N LYS A 352 -38.15 81.25 6.92
CA LYS A 352 -37.54 80.84 8.21
C LYS A 352 -38.18 79.60 8.87
N PRO A 353 -39.51 79.39 8.91
CA PRO A 353 -40.09 78.17 9.48
C PRO A 353 -40.00 76.96 8.53
N VAL A 354 -40.01 77.18 7.21
CA VAL A 354 -39.98 76.10 6.20
C VAL A 354 -38.59 75.47 6.08
N LEU A 355 -37.53 76.28 6.09
CA LEU A 355 -36.15 75.77 6.05
C LEU A 355 -35.76 75.03 7.34
N ALA A 356 -36.26 75.48 8.50
CA ALA A 356 -36.05 74.82 9.77
C ALA A 356 -36.77 73.46 9.85
N ASN A 357 -38.00 73.37 9.31
CA ASN A 357 -38.73 72.11 9.20
C ASN A 357 -38.06 71.15 8.21
N LEU A 358 -37.60 71.63 7.04
CA LEU A 358 -36.86 70.81 6.07
C LEU A 358 -35.52 70.31 6.62
N LEU A 359 -34.81 71.12 7.41
CA LEU A 359 -33.56 70.71 8.07
C LEU A 359 -33.79 69.71 9.20
N PHE A 360 -34.88 69.87 9.96
CA PHE A 360 -35.25 68.91 11.00
C PHE A 360 -35.66 67.56 10.40
N GLU A 361 -36.43 67.59 9.31
CA GLU A 361 -36.88 66.39 8.58
C GLU A 361 -35.72 65.72 7.83
N ALA A 362 -34.78 66.49 7.26
CA ALA A 362 -33.55 65.94 6.68
C ALA A 362 -32.64 65.31 7.75
N LYS A 363 -32.57 65.90 8.94
CA LYS A 363 -31.77 65.37 10.05
C LYS A 363 -32.39 64.11 10.66
N SER A 364 -33.71 64.05 10.81
CA SER A 364 -34.41 62.85 11.29
C SER A 364 -34.32 61.72 10.27
N LYS A 365 -34.43 62.02 8.97
CA LYS A 365 -34.26 61.05 7.88
C LYS A 365 -32.82 60.54 7.78
N ALA A 366 -31.82 61.42 7.90
CA ALA A 366 -30.42 61.02 7.92
C ALA A 366 -30.06 60.15 9.15
N LEU A 367 -30.67 60.40 10.30
CA LEU A 367 -30.51 59.55 11.49
C LEU A 367 -31.19 58.19 11.31
N SER A 368 -32.40 58.16 10.75
CA SER A 368 -33.11 56.92 10.42
C SER A 368 -32.35 56.09 9.37
N ASP A 369 -31.80 56.73 8.33
CA ASP A 369 -30.99 56.08 7.30
C ASP A 369 -29.67 55.54 7.88
N ARG A 370 -29.06 56.28 8.83
CA ARG A 370 -27.87 55.80 9.54
C ARG A 370 -28.18 54.59 10.42
N GLU A 371 -29.27 54.61 11.18
CA GLU A 371 -29.70 53.46 11.99
C GLU A 371 -30.08 52.25 11.11
N ASN A 372 -30.80 52.46 10.01
CA ASN A 372 -31.13 51.43 9.04
C ASN A 372 -29.86 50.85 8.39
N SER A 373 -28.85 51.67 8.08
CA SER A 373 -27.58 51.21 7.52
C SER A 373 -26.76 50.37 8.52
N LEU A 374 -26.80 50.74 9.81
CA LEU A 374 -26.13 50.00 10.88
C LEU A 374 -26.83 48.65 11.13
N ARG A 375 -28.16 48.65 11.14
CA ARG A 375 -28.97 47.42 11.25
C ARG A 375 -28.82 46.50 10.04
N LEU A 376 -28.77 47.05 8.83
CA LEU A 376 -28.45 46.28 7.62
C LEU A 376 -27.05 45.68 7.68
N ARG A 377 -26.05 46.38 8.25
CA ARG A 377 -24.70 45.84 8.45
C ARG A 377 -24.67 44.73 9.50
N SER A 378 -25.38 44.86 10.61
CA SER A 378 -25.46 43.79 11.62
C SER A 378 -26.17 42.56 11.06
N GLU A 379 -27.30 42.71 10.38
CA GLU A 379 -28.01 41.60 9.72
C GLU A 379 -27.16 40.95 8.61
N LYS A 380 -26.36 41.73 7.86
CA LYS A 380 -25.44 41.18 6.86
C LYS A 380 -24.32 40.38 7.52
N SER A 381 -23.79 40.85 8.65
CA SER A 381 -22.73 40.16 9.40
C SER A 381 -23.20 38.84 10.01
N GLU A 382 -24.42 38.81 10.54
CA GLU A 382 -25.05 37.59 11.06
C GLU A 382 -25.35 36.60 9.93
N ARG A 383 -25.85 37.08 8.78
CA ARG A 383 -26.07 36.23 7.61
C ARG A 383 -24.75 35.64 7.08
N THR A 384 -23.66 36.41 7.03
CA THR A 384 -22.36 35.88 6.60
C THR A 384 -21.84 34.80 7.55
N GLN A 385 -21.91 35.01 8.87
CA GLN A 385 -21.52 34.01 9.86
C GLN A 385 -22.37 32.74 9.76
N ILE A 386 -23.69 32.87 9.58
CA ILE A 386 -24.58 31.72 9.39
C ILE A 386 -24.26 30.97 8.09
N THR A 387 -23.90 31.66 7.01
CA THR A 387 -23.50 31.00 5.76
C THR A 387 -22.15 30.30 5.84
N GLU A 388 -21.19 30.85 6.58
CA GLU A 388 -19.89 30.23 6.83
C GLU A 388 -20.04 28.96 7.69
N ILE A 389 -20.81 29.04 8.78
CA ILE A 389 -21.12 27.88 9.63
C ILE A 389 -21.86 26.79 8.82
N LYS A 390 -22.77 27.17 7.91
CA LYS A 390 -23.44 26.21 7.01
C LYS A 390 -22.48 25.58 6.02
N LYS A 391 -21.53 26.34 5.45
CA LYS A 391 -20.49 25.81 4.56
C LYS A 391 -19.52 24.88 5.28
N GLU A 392 -19.10 25.23 6.49
CA GLU A 392 -18.23 24.37 7.31
C GLU A 392 -18.94 23.08 7.72
N ARG A 393 -20.21 23.16 8.14
CA ARG A 393 -21.01 21.96 8.43
C ARG A 393 -21.20 21.08 7.19
N ALA A 394 -21.41 21.68 6.01
CA ALA A 394 -21.52 20.94 4.76
C ALA A 394 -20.19 20.26 4.39
N ALA A 395 -19.06 20.96 4.49
CA ALA A 395 -17.73 20.40 4.25
C ALA A 395 -17.40 19.26 5.22
N MET A 396 -17.65 19.46 6.52
CA MET A 396 -17.44 18.45 7.55
C MET A 396 -18.34 17.22 7.32
N SER A 397 -19.59 17.41 6.86
CA SER A 397 -20.50 16.31 6.53
C SER A 397 -20.04 15.51 5.30
N PHE A 398 -19.42 16.19 4.32
CA PHE A 398 -18.88 15.56 3.11
C PHE A 398 -17.63 14.74 3.44
N ASP A 399 -16.70 15.30 4.23
CA ASP A 399 -15.51 14.59 4.70
C ASP A 399 -15.86 13.37 5.56
N MET A 400 -16.85 13.50 6.45
CA MET A 400 -17.33 12.37 7.25
C MET A 400 -18.02 11.30 6.40
N ARG A 401 -18.74 11.66 5.34
CA ARG A 401 -19.30 10.70 4.39
C ARG A 401 -18.21 9.99 3.59
N LYS A 402 -17.17 10.71 3.15
CA LYS A 402 -16.03 10.15 2.43
C LYS A 402 -15.26 9.16 3.30
N LYS A 403 -14.93 9.54 4.54
CA LYS A 403 -14.28 8.66 5.53
C LYS A 403 -15.12 7.41 5.83
N ARG A 404 -16.45 7.55 5.95
CA ARG A 404 -17.35 6.39 6.14
C ARG A 404 -17.42 5.48 4.91
N ALA A 405 -17.37 6.03 3.70
CA ALA A 405 -17.37 5.26 2.47
C ALA A 405 -16.04 4.49 2.28
N GLU A 406 -14.90 5.12 2.61
CA GLU A 406 -13.59 4.46 2.61
C GLU A 406 -13.50 3.37 3.68
N ALA A 407 -14.02 3.61 4.89
CA ALA A 407 -14.10 2.59 5.94
C ALA A 407 -14.98 1.39 5.54
N ARG A 408 -16.10 1.63 4.83
CA ARG A 408 -16.94 0.56 4.29
C ARG A 408 -16.21 -0.25 3.22
N LYS A 409 -15.55 0.41 2.26
CA LYS A 409 -14.73 -0.28 1.25
C LYS A 409 -13.64 -1.16 1.86
N ASN A 410 -12.95 -0.66 2.89
CA ASN A 410 -11.92 -1.45 3.58
C ASN A 410 -12.51 -2.63 4.34
N SER A 411 -13.66 -2.45 5.00
CA SER A 411 -14.36 -3.54 5.70
C SER A 411 -14.92 -4.59 4.73
N ASP A 412 -15.47 -4.17 3.60
CA ASP A 412 -16.02 -5.07 2.58
C ASP A 412 -14.91 -5.83 1.85
N ALA A 413 -13.75 -5.21 1.59
CA ALA A 413 -12.56 -5.89 1.10
C ALA A 413 -12.06 -6.96 2.08
N GLN A 414 -12.00 -6.64 3.38
CA GLN A 414 -11.56 -7.59 4.40
C GLN A 414 -12.50 -8.82 4.49
N LYS A 415 -13.82 -8.59 4.47
CA LYS A 415 -14.82 -9.68 4.39
C LYS A 415 -14.71 -10.49 3.11
N ALA A 416 -14.37 -9.85 1.99
CA ALA A 416 -14.14 -10.55 0.73
C ALA A 416 -12.91 -11.47 0.80
N TYR A 417 -11.83 -11.02 1.44
CA TYR A 417 -10.65 -11.85 1.71
C TYR A 417 -10.96 -13.02 2.66
N GLU A 418 -11.71 -12.78 3.74
CA GLU A 418 -12.17 -13.85 4.65
C GLU A 418 -12.98 -14.91 3.89
N LYS A 419 -13.87 -14.49 2.99
CA LYS A 419 -14.66 -15.40 2.16
C LYS A 419 -13.81 -16.20 1.17
N MET A 420 -12.74 -15.60 0.63
CA MET A 420 -11.79 -16.34 -0.21
C MET A 420 -11.03 -17.40 0.58
N VAL A 421 -10.60 -17.07 1.80
CA VAL A 421 -9.93 -18.03 2.69
C VAL A 421 -10.85 -19.22 3.01
N GLU A 422 -12.12 -18.96 3.31
CA GLU A 422 -13.13 -20.01 3.54
C GLU A 422 -13.31 -20.92 2.30
N ILE A 423 -13.27 -20.34 1.10
CA ILE A 423 -13.37 -21.13 -0.14
C ILE A 423 -12.10 -21.96 -0.36
N PHE A 424 -10.92 -21.40 -0.08
CA PHE A 424 -9.66 -22.14 -0.19
C PHE A 424 -9.54 -23.24 0.86
N SER A 425 -10.01 -23.04 2.10
CA SER A 425 -10.03 -24.11 3.10
C SER A 425 -10.93 -25.28 2.70
N LEU A 426 -12.06 -25.01 2.03
CA LEU A 426 -12.90 -26.07 1.47
C LEU A 426 -12.20 -26.86 0.35
N VAL A 427 -11.32 -26.20 -0.42
CA VAL A 427 -10.48 -26.88 -1.42
C VAL A 427 -9.42 -27.75 -0.74
N GLU A 428 -8.75 -27.24 0.32
CA GLU A 428 -7.77 -28.00 1.09
C GLU A 428 -8.38 -29.23 1.79
N GLU A 429 -9.63 -29.13 2.25
CA GLU A 429 -10.41 -30.25 2.81
C GLU A 429 -10.97 -31.21 1.74
N ASN A 430 -10.60 -31.06 0.47
CA ASN A 430 -11.05 -31.88 -0.66
C ASN A 430 -12.57 -31.80 -0.96
N LYS A 431 -13.26 -30.74 -0.51
CA LYS A 431 -14.70 -30.49 -0.74
C LYS A 431 -14.93 -29.54 -1.93
N LEU A 432 -14.48 -29.96 -3.11
CA LEU A 432 -14.46 -29.12 -4.32
C LEU A 432 -15.85 -28.63 -4.79
N ASP A 433 -16.90 -29.45 -4.66
CA ASP A 433 -18.24 -29.06 -5.09
C ASP A 433 -18.87 -27.98 -4.20
N ASP A 434 -18.60 -28.02 -2.89
CA ASP A 434 -19.05 -27.01 -1.94
C ASP A 434 -18.25 -25.71 -2.07
N ALA A 435 -16.94 -25.81 -2.34
CA ALA A 435 -16.09 -24.67 -2.66
C ALA A 435 -16.58 -23.95 -3.93
N ARG A 436 -16.94 -24.70 -4.99
CA ARG A 436 -17.50 -24.14 -6.22
C ARG A 436 -18.84 -23.44 -5.99
N LYS A 437 -19.75 -24.05 -5.23
CA LYS A 437 -21.05 -23.43 -4.87
C LYS A 437 -20.87 -22.14 -4.07
N SER A 438 -20.00 -22.18 -3.05
CA SER A 438 -19.69 -21.01 -2.21
C SER A 438 -19.09 -19.88 -3.04
N TYR A 439 -18.18 -20.19 -3.97
CA TYR A 439 -17.62 -19.23 -4.92
C TYR A 439 -18.67 -18.64 -5.86
N THR A 440 -19.52 -19.47 -6.48
CA THR A 440 -20.58 -18.94 -7.37
C THR A 440 -21.56 -18.02 -6.65
N ASN A 441 -21.89 -18.30 -5.39
CA ASN A 441 -22.76 -17.47 -4.57
C ASN A 441 -22.09 -16.14 -4.19
N ALA A 442 -20.78 -16.16 -3.93
CA ALA A 442 -20.00 -14.98 -3.56
C ALA A 442 -19.40 -14.23 -4.75
N LYS A 443 -19.49 -14.74 -5.98
CA LYS A 443 -18.75 -14.26 -7.16
C LYS A 443 -18.90 -12.77 -7.41
N LYS A 444 -20.13 -12.25 -7.34
CA LYS A 444 -20.40 -10.83 -7.56
C LYS A 444 -19.75 -9.95 -6.48
N PHE A 445 -19.82 -10.39 -5.23
CA PHE A 445 -19.23 -9.68 -4.09
C PHE A 445 -17.69 -9.70 -4.13
N LEU A 446 -17.09 -10.81 -4.56
CA LEU A 446 -15.64 -10.94 -4.75
C LEU A 446 -15.14 -10.06 -5.91
N LEU A 447 -15.82 -10.07 -7.06
CA LEU A 447 -15.46 -9.23 -8.21
C LEU A 447 -15.49 -7.72 -7.93
N GLU A 448 -16.37 -7.28 -7.03
CA GLU A 448 -16.50 -5.88 -6.66
C GLU A 448 -15.45 -5.41 -5.63
N ASN A 449 -14.85 -6.33 -4.87
CA ASN A 449 -14.04 -6.00 -3.68
C ASN A 449 -12.64 -6.64 -3.64
N VAL A 450 -12.29 -7.49 -4.60
CA VAL A 450 -11.00 -8.22 -4.67
C VAL A 450 -10.28 -7.90 -5.98
N THR A 451 -8.94 -8.00 -5.96
CA THR A 451 -8.13 -7.75 -7.16
C THR A 451 -8.39 -8.80 -8.26
N PRO A 452 -8.29 -8.41 -9.55
CA PRO A 452 -8.49 -9.34 -10.66
C PRO A 452 -7.53 -10.54 -10.65
N GLU A 453 -6.31 -10.36 -10.13
CA GLU A 453 -5.28 -11.41 -10.04
C GLU A 453 -5.67 -12.52 -9.05
N ASP A 454 -6.23 -12.16 -7.91
CA ASP A 454 -6.67 -13.12 -6.89
C ASP A 454 -7.88 -13.93 -7.38
N ILE A 455 -8.76 -13.29 -8.17
CA ILE A 455 -9.90 -13.95 -8.82
C ILE A 455 -9.43 -14.94 -9.88
N MET A 456 -8.41 -14.59 -10.68
CA MET A 456 -7.83 -15.52 -11.65
C MET A 456 -7.20 -16.75 -10.97
N LYS A 457 -6.56 -16.58 -9.80
CA LYS A 457 -6.05 -17.70 -9.00
C LYS A 457 -7.18 -18.59 -8.49
N MET A 458 -8.28 -18.01 -7.98
CA MET A 458 -9.45 -18.77 -7.56
C MET A 458 -10.09 -19.54 -8.72
N ASP A 459 -10.27 -18.91 -9.88
CA ASP A 459 -10.82 -19.56 -11.07
C ASP A 459 -9.92 -20.72 -11.56
N SER A 460 -8.60 -20.58 -11.43
CA SER A 460 -7.64 -21.66 -11.73
C SER A 460 -7.76 -22.82 -10.74
N VAL A 461 -7.81 -22.54 -9.43
CA VAL A 461 -7.86 -23.56 -8.37
C VAL A 461 -9.18 -24.33 -8.38
N LEU A 462 -10.29 -23.64 -8.69
CA LEU A 462 -11.61 -24.26 -8.80
C LEU A 462 -11.86 -24.93 -10.16
N GLY A 463 -10.92 -24.84 -11.11
CA GLY A 463 -11.04 -25.40 -12.46
C GLY A 463 -12.13 -24.73 -13.31
N LEU A 464 -12.38 -23.44 -13.09
CA LEU A 464 -13.37 -22.61 -13.78
C LEU A 464 -12.77 -21.78 -14.92
N SER A 465 -11.44 -21.76 -15.07
CA SER A 465 -10.78 -21.16 -16.24
C SER A 465 -11.21 -21.90 -17.50
N LYS A 466 -11.86 -21.19 -18.43
CA LYS A 466 -12.16 -21.72 -19.77
C LYS A 466 -10.89 -22.30 -20.37
N SER A 467 -10.98 -23.54 -20.85
CA SER A 467 -10.07 -24.11 -21.82
C SER A 467 -10.05 -23.20 -23.05
N ALA A 468 -9.08 -22.28 -23.10
CA ALA A 468 -8.59 -21.76 -24.37
C ALA A 468 -7.84 -22.92 -25.04
N GLY A 469 -8.58 -23.77 -25.76
CA GLY A 469 -8.03 -24.98 -26.33
C GLY A 469 -9.06 -25.93 -26.97
N LYS A 470 -9.85 -25.43 -27.93
CA LYS A 470 -10.14 -26.00 -29.27
C LYS A 470 -11.35 -25.34 -29.90
#